data_AF-A0A2E4V1E7-F1
#
_entry.id   AF-A0A2E4V1E7-F1
#
_cell.length_a   1.000
_cell.length_b   1.000
_cell.length_c   1.000
_cell.angle_alpha   90.00
_cell.angle_beta   90.00
_cell.angle_gamma   90.00
#
_symmetry.space_group_name_H-M   'P 1'
#
loop_
_entity.id
_entity.type
_entity.pdbx_description
1 polymer ?
#
loop_
_entity_poly.entity_id
_entity_poly.type
_entity_poly.pdbx_seq_one_letter_code
_entity_poly.pdbx_strand_id
1 'polypeptide(L)'
;MKIKEILKYNKHRPWPIPNKKWSFYQEWNNAIFLHWKVELKELSKFVPSNLQIDLFDGQPWVSLVAFTMEKIRPRNFPYFSPVSNFHEINIRTYVKSNNKTGVYFLSIEAGK
;
A
#
# COMPACT_ATOMS: atom_id res chain seq x y z
N MET A 1 15.61 11.66 -8.94
CA MET A 1 15.40 12.41 -7.68
C MET A 1 16.07 11.64 -6.55
N LYS A 2 16.82 12.29 -5.66
CA LYS A 2 17.52 11.58 -4.56
C LYS A 2 16.51 11.22 -3.46
N ILE A 3 16.71 10.09 -2.76
CA ILE A 3 15.83 9.65 -1.65
C ILE A 3 15.63 10.77 -0.61
N LYS A 4 16.70 11.50 -0.25
CA LYS A 4 16.62 12.62 0.70
C LYS A 4 15.70 13.76 0.24
N GLU A 5 15.49 13.93 -1.06
CA GLU A 5 14.58 14.93 -1.61
C GLU A 5 13.13 14.41 -1.56
N ILE A 6 12.92 13.15 -1.91
CA ILE A 6 11.59 12.49 -1.86
C ILE A 6 11.03 12.54 -0.44
N LEU A 7 11.84 12.21 0.56
CA LEU A 7 11.43 12.20 1.97
C LEU A 7 11.05 13.59 2.51
N LYS A 8 11.45 14.69 1.86
CA LYS A 8 11.03 16.04 2.24
C LYS A 8 9.61 16.36 1.77
N TYR A 9 9.09 15.63 0.77
CA TYR A 9 7.76 15.87 0.24
C TYR A 9 6.71 15.13 1.08
N ASN A 10 6.12 15.83 2.06
CA ASN A 10 5.13 15.27 2.98
C ASN A 10 3.72 15.87 2.83
N LYS A 11 3.54 16.87 1.95
CA LYS A 11 2.26 17.59 1.75
C LYS A 11 1.10 16.67 1.32
N HIS A 12 1.41 15.56 0.67
CA HIS A 12 0.43 14.57 0.23
C HIS A 12 -0.14 13.72 1.39
N ARG A 13 0.41 13.83 2.60
CA ARG A 13 -0.03 13.04 3.75
C ARG A 13 -1.23 13.72 4.42
N PRO A 14 -2.35 13.02 4.60
CA PRO A 14 -3.47 13.54 5.40
C PRO A 14 -3.18 13.51 6.92
N TRP A 15 -2.09 12.87 7.35
CA TRP A 15 -1.69 12.75 8.75
C TRP A 15 -0.21 13.08 8.97
N PRO A 16 0.17 13.59 10.16
CA PRO A 16 1.57 13.83 10.50
C PRO A 16 2.41 12.54 10.42
N ILE A 17 3.71 12.72 10.22
CA ILE A 17 4.67 11.60 10.27
C ILE A 17 4.73 11.08 11.71
N PRO A 18 4.61 9.76 11.94
CA PRO A 18 4.73 9.20 13.28
C PRO A 18 6.08 9.55 13.94
N ASN A 19 6.08 9.92 15.22
CA ASN A 19 7.30 10.19 16.00
C ASN A 19 8.05 8.90 16.43
N LYS A 20 7.89 7.80 15.69
CA LYS A 20 8.55 6.51 15.96
C LYS A 20 9.72 6.33 15.00
N LYS A 21 10.76 5.63 15.46
CA LYS A 21 11.86 5.21 14.59
C LYS A 21 11.33 4.22 13.54
N TRP A 22 11.69 4.43 12.28
CA TRP A 22 11.44 3.45 11.22
C TRP A 22 12.32 2.21 11.41
N SER A 23 11.82 1.05 10.97
CA SER A 23 12.49 -0.25 11.11
C SER A 23 12.92 -0.89 9.79
N PHE A 24 12.26 -0.55 8.68
CA PHE A 24 12.55 -1.09 7.36
C PHE A 24 12.67 0.01 6.31
N TYR A 25 13.51 -0.23 5.32
CA TYR A 25 13.60 0.57 4.10
C TYR A 25 13.20 -0.30 2.92
N GLN A 26 12.41 0.25 2.00
CA GLN A 26 12.05 -0.38 0.72
C GLN A 26 11.79 0.69 -0.34
N GLU A 27 12.03 0.35 -1.59
CA GLU A 27 11.72 1.19 -2.77
C GLU A 27 10.61 0.51 -3.59
N TRP A 28 9.63 1.28 -4.03
CA TRP A 28 8.57 0.80 -4.92
C TRP A 28 8.78 1.45 -6.28
N ASN A 29 9.26 0.66 -7.24
CA ASN A 29 9.62 1.12 -8.57
C ASN A 29 8.74 0.44 -9.63
N ASN A 30 8.62 1.03 -10.82
CA ASN A 30 7.82 0.49 -11.94
C ASN A 30 6.40 0.10 -11.51
N ALA A 31 5.71 1.02 -10.83
CA ALA A 31 4.39 0.75 -10.27
C ALA A 31 3.29 1.02 -11.29
N ILE A 32 2.34 0.10 -11.39
CA ILE A 32 1.07 0.27 -12.11
C ILE A 32 -0.10 0.16 -11.13
N PHE A 33 -1.10 1.01 -11.35
CA PHE A 33 -2.31 1.07 -10.55
C PHE A 33 -3.50 0.88 -11.48
N LEU A 34 -4.29 -0.16 -11.21
CA LEU A 34 -5.51 -0.47 -11.93
C LEU A 34 -6.67 -0.48 -10.94
N HIS A 35 -7.78 0.13 -11.30
CA HIS A 35 -8.94 0.32 -10.42
C HIS A 35 -10.21 -0.12 -11.12
N TRP A 36 -11.04 -0.89 -10.42
CA TRP A 36 -12.34 -1.32 -10.91
C TRP A 36 -13.40 -0.99 -9.87
N LYS A 37 -14.48 -0.38 -10.36
CA LYS A 37 -15.72 -0.22 -9.60
C LYS A 37 -16.35 -1.60 -9.44
N VAL A 38 -16.84 -1.90 -8.25
CA VAL A 38 -17.50 -3.18 -7.92
C VAL A 38 -18.82 -2.95 -7.22
N GLU A 39 -19.58 -4.02 -6.99
CA GLU A 39 -20.78 -3.94 -6.15
C GLU A 39 -20.42 -3.97 -4.67
N LEU A 40 -21.02 -3.05 -3.89
CA LEU A 40 -20.77 -2.96 -2.45
C LEU A 40 -21.12 -4.26 -1.71
N LYS A 41 -22.25 -4.87 -2.08
CA LYS A 41 -22.72 -6.10 -1.46
C LYS A 41 -21.73 -7.25 -1.65
N GLU A 42 -21.14 -7.37 -2.84
CA GLU A 42 -20.15 -8.40 -3.13
C GLU A 42 -18.82 -8.13 -2.41
N LEU A 43 -18.34 -6.88 -2.42
CA LEU A 43 -17.09 -6.53 -1.74
C LEU A 43 -17.18 -6.71 -0.22
N SER A 44 -18.34 -6.43 0.37
CA SER A 44 -18.56 -6.55 1.82
C SER A 44 -18.34 -7.95 2.37
N LYS A 45 -18.46 -8.99 1.53
CA LYS A 45 -18.21 -10.39 1.93
C LYS A 45 -16.74 -10.68 2.23
N PHE A 46 -15.83 -9.88 1.67
CA PHE A 46 -14.38 -10.06 1.80
C PHE A 46 -13.73 -9.10 2.80
N VAL A 47 -14.49 -8.15 3.35
CA VAL A 47 -13.98 -7.14 4.28
C VAL A 47 -14.51 -7.46 5.68
N PRO A 48 -13.65 -7.50 6.71
CA PRO A 48 -14.08 -7.67 8.09
C PRO A 48 -15.16 -6.67 8.50
N SER A 49 -16.18 -7.12 9.22
CA SER A 49 -17.35 -6.31 9.58
C SER A 49 -17.03 -5.12 10.49
N ASN A 50 -15.88 -5.12 11.17
CA ASN A 50 -15.38 -4.02 11.98
C ASN A 50 -14.68 -2.92 11.16
N LEU A 51 -14.56 -3.09 9.84
CA LEU A 51 -14.04 -2.09 8.92
C LEU A 51 -15.16 -1.55 8.03
N GLN A 52 -15.22 -0.23 7.87
CA GLN A 52 -16.14 0.40 6.94
C GLN A 52 -15.50 0.44 5.55
N ILE A 53 -16.18 -0.02 4.51
CA ILE A 53 -15.71 0.17 3.12
C ILE A 53 -15.75 1.66 2.79
N ASP A 54 -14.62 2.19 2.29
CA ASP A 54 -14.52 3.56 1.85
C ASP A 54 -15.04 3.70 0.41
N LEU A 55 -15.84 4.74 0.18
CA LEU A 55 -16.48 4.99 -1.10
C LEU A 55 -15.85 6.22 -1.75
N PHE A 56 -15.49 6.08 -3.02
CA PHE A 56 -15.06 7.17 -3.87
C PHE A 56 -16.18 7.47 -4.87
N ASP A 57 -16.65 8.71 -4.89
CA ASP A 57 -17.84 9.15 -5.64
C ASP A 57 -19.08 8.27 -5.38
N GLY A 58 -19.27 7.89 -4.11
CA GLY A 58 -20.39 7.04 -3.67
C GLY A 58 -20.29 5.58 -4.11
N GLN A 59 -19.16 5.15 -4.67
CA GLN A 59 -18.96 3.79 -5.18
C GLN A 59 -17.75 3.11 -4.52
N PRO A 60 -17.80 1.79 -4.30
CA PRO A 60 -16.66 1.03 -3.79
C PRO A 60 -15.75 0.60 -4.94
N TRP A 61 -14.46 0.44 -4.61
CA TRP A 61 -13.42 0.14 -5.60
C TRP A 61 -12.48 -0.94 -5.11
N VAL A 62 -12.10 -1.83 -6.03
CA VAL A 62 -10.96 -2.73 -5.86
C VAL A 62 -9.82 -2.23 -6.72
N SER A 63 -8.61 -2.31 -6.19
CA SER A 63 -7.39 -1.94 -6.90
C SER A 63 -6.43 -3.11 -6.97
N LEU A 64 -5.79 -3.25 -8.12
CA LEU A 64 -4.60 -4.05 -8.31
C LEU A 64 -3.43 -3.09 -8.41
N VAL A 65 -2.44 -3.29 -7.55
CA VAL A 65 -1.18 -2.53 -7.59
C VAL A 65 -0.04 -3.50 -7.75
N ALA A 66 0.57 -3.47 -8.92
CA ALA A 66 1.75 -4.26 -9.22
C ALA A 66 2.98 -3.33 -9.28
N PHE A 67 4.07 -3.74 -8.64
CA PHE A 67 5.28 -2.94 -8.58
C PHE A 67 6.50 -3.83 -8.33
N THR A 68 7.68 -3.27 -8.59
CA THR A 68 8.96 -3.89 -8.26
C THR A 68 9.38 -3.38 -6.88
N MET A 69 9.45 -4.30 -5.92
CA MET A 69 10.03 -4.04 -4.61
C MET A 69 11.55 -4.12 -4.74
N GLU A 70 12.25 -3.04 -4.38
CA GLU A 70 13.71 -3.00 -4.45
C GLU A 70 14.37 -2.62 -3.11
N LYS A 71 15.53 -3.21 -2.88
CA LYS A 71 16.42 -2.98 -1.74
C LYS A 71 15.75 -3.10 -0.37
N ILE A 72 14.70 -3.94 -0.24
CA ILE A 72 14.03 -4.15 1.06
C ILE A 72 15.04 -4.67 2.09
N ARG A 73 15.12 -4.01 3.24
CA ARG A 73 16.05 -4.36 4.32
C ARG A 73 15.67 -3.77 5.68
N PRO A 74 16.06 -4.43 6.79
CA PRO A 74 16.04 -3.82 8.10
C PRO A 74 16.93 -2.56 8.16
N ARG A 75 16.55 -1.63 9.03
CA ARG A 75 17.34 -0.44 9.32
C ARG A 75 18.75 -0.82 9.75
N ASN A 76 19.74 -0.16 9.15
CA ASN A 76 21.19 -0.34 9.37
C ASN A 76 21.82 -1.61 8.76
N PHE A 77 21.05 -2.47 8.09
CA PHE A 77 21.61 -3.60 7.35
C PHE A 77 21.77 -3.25 5.86
N PRO A 78 22.72 -3.87 5.13
CA PRO A 78 22.78 -3.77 3.68
C PRO A 78 21.62 -4.55 3.03
N TYR A 79 21.27 -4.24 1.79
CA TYR A 79 20.35 -5.08 1.02
C TYR A 79 21.09 -6.28 0.43
N PHE A 80 20.40 -7.41 0.28
CA PHE A 80 20.92 -8.60 -0.36
C PHE A 80 20.04 -8.94 -1.57
N SER A 81 20.52 -8.58 -2.77
CA SER A 81 19.75 -8.66 -4.02
C SER A 81 18.93 -9.95 -4.21
N PRO A 82 19.43 -11.15 -3.85
CA PRO A 82 18.66 -12.39 -3.98
C PRO A 82 17.36 -12.47 -3.16
N VAL A 83 17.19 -11.66 -2.12
CA VAL A 83 15.95 -11.64 -1.31
C VAL A 83 15.36 -10.24 -1.16
N SER A 84 16.14 -9.20 -1.48
CA SER A 84 15.74 -7.81 -1.34
C SER A 84 15.03 -7.23 -2.57
N ASN A 85 15.01 -7.97 -3.69
CA ASN A 85 14.41 -7.53 -4.94
C ASN A 85 13.43 -8.59 -5.47
N PHE A 86 12.18 -8.21 -5.69
CA PHE A 86 11.11 -9.06 -6.22
C PHE A 86 9.93 -8.23 -6.72
N HIS A 87 9.00 -8.86 -7.42
CA HIS A 87 7.76 -8.27 -7.86
C HIS A 87 6.64 -8.58 -6.85
N GLU A 88 5.81 -7.58 -6.57
CA GLU A 88 4.67 -7.72 -5.67
C GLU A 88 3.40 -7.24 -6.38
N ILE A 89 2.32 -8.01 -6.19
CA ILE A 89 0.97 -7.67 -6.63
C ILE A 89 0.08 -7.60 -5.39
N ASN A 90 -0.56 -6.45 -5.22
CA ASN A 90 -1.50 -6.19 -4.16
C ASN A 90 -2.91 -6.05 -4.72
N ILE A 91 -3.80 -6.98 -4.37
CA ILE A 91 -5.24 -6.82 -4.61
C ILE A 91 -5.84 -6.27 -3.33
N ARG A 92 -6.38 -5.05 -3.38
CA ARG A 92 -6.81 -4.32 -2.19
C ARG A 92 -8.03 -3.44 -2.42
N THR A 93 -8.81 -3.23 -1.38
CA THR A 93 -9.94 -2.29 -1.34
C THR A 93 -9.66 -1.16 -0.35
N TYR A 94 -10.47 -0.11 -0.38
CA TYR A 94 -10.36 1.04 0.50
C TYR A 94 -11.28 0.89 1.70
N VAL A 95 -10.77 1.22 2.88
CA VAL A 95 -11.50 1.11 4.14
C VAL A 95 -11.30 2.32 5.03
N LYS A 96 -12.22 2.54 5.95
CA LYS A 96 -12.14 3.51 7.04
C LYS A 96 -12.22 2.80 8.38
N SER A 97 -11.36 3.22 9.30
CA SER A 97 -11.40 2.80 10.71
C SER A 97 -11.06 4.00 11.59
N ASN A 98 -11.91 4.31 12.58
CA ASN A 98 -11.72 5.44 13.50
C ASN A 98 -11.40 6.77 12.79
N ASN A 99 -12.18 7.08 11.74
CA ASN A 99 -12.03 8.26 10.89
C ASN A 99 -10.68 8.35 10.13
N LYS A 100 -9.94 7.24 10.02
CA LYS A 100 -8.73 7.14 9.20
C LYS A 100 -8.98 6.25 7.99
N THR A 101 -8.66 6.79 6.81
CA THR A 101 -8.68 6.03 5.56
C THR A 101 -7.47 5.11 5.48
N GLY A 102 -7.65 3.96 4.85
CA GLY A 102 -6.65 2.93 4.68
C GLY A 102 -6.98 2.02 3.52
N VAL A 103 -6.14 1.00 3.35
CA VAL A 103 -6.36 -0.08 2.38
C VAL A 103 -6.45 -1.40 3.13
N TYR A 104 -7.32 -2.27 2.66
CA TYR A 104 -7.42 -3.65 3.12
C TYR A 104 -6.97 -4.57 1.99
N PHE A 105 -5.98 -5.43 2.25
CA PHE A 105 -5.47 -6.39 1.29
C PHE A 105 -6.40 -7.60 1.23
N LEU A 106 -6.98 -7.81 0.05
CA LEU A 106 -7.78 -9.00 -0.27
C LEU A 106 -6.86 -10.16 -0.61
N SER A 107 -5.75 -9.88 -1.29
CA SER A 107 -4.65 -10.82 -1.57
C SER A 107 -3.36 -10.04 -1.77
N ILE A 108 -2.25 -10.69 -1.43
CA ILE A 108 -0.89 -10.22 -1.68
C ILE A 108 -0.10 -11.38 -2.27
N GLU A 109 0.50 -11.15 -3.43
CA GLU A 109 1.34 -12.12 -4.11
C GLU A 109 2.72 -11.53 -4.30
N ALA A 110 3.76 -12.31 -4.03
CA ALA A 110 5.15 -11.90 -4.21
C ALA A 110 5.91 -13.00 -4.96
N GLY A 111 6.68 -12.61 -5.97
CA GLY A 111 7.42 -13.53 -6.82
C GLY A 111 8.60 -12.85 -7.50
N LYS A 112 9.55 -13.66 -7.96
CA LYS A 112 10.64 -13.19 -8.82
C LYS A 112 10.31 -13.42 -10.27
#